data_AF-A0A8T3WS06-F1
#
_entry.id   AF-A0A8T3WS06-F1
#
_cell.length_a   1.000
_cell.length_b   1.000
_cell.length_c   1.000
_cell.angle_alpha   90.00
_cell.angle_beta   90.00
_cell.angle_gamma   90.00
#
_symmetry.space_group_name_H-M   'P 1'
#
loop_
_entity.id
_entity.type
_entity.pdbx_description
1 polymer ?
#
loop_
_entity_poly.entity_id
_entity_poly.type
_entity_poly.pdbx_seq_one_letter_code
_entity_poly.pdbx_strand_id
1 'polypeptide(L)'
;MSEKIEVYVVGQKGVDHNMLKSIHKTYECALKAWNKLRIDLLKDAKNTLKRYKSDKDEWHKEMYQKMVKNLSCKDPEKIDNGPHETPYILKWDLEE
;
A
#
# COMPACT_ATOMS: atom_id res chain seq x y z
N MET A 1 10.42 -16.78 30.84
CA MET A 1 9.47 -15.82 30.22
C MET A 1 10.04 -15.56 28.85
N SER A 2 9.37 -15.98 27.78
CA SER A 2 9.78 -15.64 26.41
C SER A 2 9.57 -14.15 26.22
N GLU A 3 10.61 -13.43 25.76
CA GLU A 3 10.49 -12.02 25.45
C GLU A 3 9.63 -11.88 24.19
N LYS A 4 8.60 -11.03 24.26
CA LYS A 4 7.79 -10.68 23.09
C LYS A 4 8.43 -9.50 22.39
N ILE A 5 8.87 -9.72 21.15
CA ILE A 5 9.42 -8.66 20.31
C ILE A 5 8.33 -8.17 19.36
N GLU A 6 7.89 -6.94 19.55
CA GLU A 6 6.95 -6.28 18.66
C GLU A 6 7.67 -5.76 17.40
N VAL A 7 7.13 -6.08 16.23
CA VAL A 7 7.62 -5.59 14.94
C VAL A 7 6.47 -5.06 14.08
N TYR A 8 6.82 -4.19 13.15
CA TYR A 8 5.92 -3.56 12.20
C TYR A 8 6.28 -3.98 10.79
N VAL A 9 5.38 -4.72 10.15
CA VAL A 9 5.51 -5.24 8.80
C VAL A 9 4.87 -4.28 7.82
N VAL A 10 5.64 -3.83 6.83
CA VAL A 10 5.12 -3.04 5.70
C VAL A 10 5.01 -3.94 4.49
N GLY A 11 3.84 -3.94 3.85
CA GLY A 11 3.61 -4.74 2.66
C GLY A 11 2.63 -4.10 1.69
N GLN A 12 2.35 -4.84 0.63
CA GLN A 12 1.49 -4.46 -0.47
C GLN A 12 0.58 -5.64 -0.80
N LYS A 13 -0.72 -5.43 -0.78
CA LYS A 13 -1.72 -6.40 -1.26
C LYS A 13 -2.30 -5.94 -2.60
N GLY A 14 -2.63 -6.90 -3.45
CA GLY A 14 -3.36 -6.73 -4.68
C GLY A 14 -4.22 -7.97 -4.96
N VAL A 15 -4.79 -8.05 -6.16
CA VAL A 15 -5.72 -9.13 -6.54
C VAL A 15 -5.01 -10.48 -6.50
N ASP A 16 -3.78 -10.52 -7.00
CA ASP A 16 -3.03 -11.76 -7.24
C ASP A 16 -1.78 -11.89 -6.36
N HIS A 17 -1.56 -10.97 -5.42
CA HIS A 17 -0.38 -10.98 -4.57
C HIS A 17 -0.61 -10.37 -3.19
N ASN A 18 0.16 -10.88 -2.25
CA ASN A 18 0.42 -10.23 -0.99
C ASN A 18 1.93 -10.29 -0.74
N MET A 19 2.60 -9.14 -0.77
CA MET A 19 4.05 -9.04 -0.74
C MET A 19 4.51 -8.23 0.47
N LEU A 20 5.28 -8.88 1.33
CA LEU A 20 6.03 -8.21 2.39
C LEU A 20 7.18 -7.40 1.76
N LYS A 21 7.30 -6.13 2.11
CA LYS A 21 8.35 -5.24 1.61
C LYS A 21 9.46 -5.00 2.62
N SER A 22 9.12 -4.84 3.90
CA SER A 22 10.10 -4.60 4.97
C SER A 22 9.50 -4.85 6.36
N ILE A 23 10.37 -5.05 7.35
CA ILE A 23 10.03 -5.21 8.77
C ILE A 23 10.81 -4.17 9.56
N HIS A 24 10.17 -3.51 10.51
CA HIS A 24 10.75 -2.43 11.31
C HIS A 24 10.47 -2.66 12.79
N LYS A 25 11.40 -2.25 13.66
CA LYS A 25 11.22 -2.30 15.12
C LYS A 25 10.31 -1.21 15.68
N THR A 26 10.08 -0.13 14.92
CA THR A 26 9.26 1.00 15.36
C THR A 26 8.24 1.38 14.30
N TYR A 27 7.08 1.87 14.75
CA TYR A 27 6.02 2.36 13.87
C TYR A 27 6.49 3.53 13.01
N GLU A 28 7.32 4.43 13.54
CA GLU A 28 7.82 5.59 12.77
C GLU A 28 8.64 5.16 11.54
N CYS A 29 9.52 4.16 11.70
CA CYS A 29 10.29 3.60 10.59
C CYS A 29 9.39 2.89 9.58
N ALA A 30 8.41 2.12 10.07
CA ALA A 30 7.41 1.49 9.21
C ALA A 30 6.58 2.53 8.44
N LEU A 31 6.19 3.64 9.06
CA LEU A 31 5.43 4.71 8.43
C LEU A 31 6.23 5.41 7.32
N LYS A 32 7.53 5.62 7.53
CA LYS A 32 8.44 6.14 6.48
C LYS A 32 8.51 5.19 5.28
N ALA A 33 8.69 3.89 5.53
CA ALA A 33 8.73 2.87 4.48
C ALA A 33 7.38 2.73 3.75
N TRP A 34 6.27 2.71 4.49
CA TRP A 34 4.93 2.70 3.94
C TRP A 34 4.66 3.93 3.07
N ASN A 35 5.07 5.12 3.51
CA ASN A 35 4.85 6.34 2.74
C ASN A 35 5.66 6.34 1.43
N LYS A 36 6.86 5.76 1.42
CA LYS A 36 7.64 5.54 0.20
C LYS A 36 6.90 4.60 -0.77
N LEU A 37 6.47 3.44 -0.27
CA LEU A 37 5.69 2.47 -1.06
C LEU A 37 4.40 3.09 -1.62
N ARG A 38 3.66 3.85 -0.82
CA ARG A 38 2.46 4.57 -1.25
C ARG A 38 2.74 5.54 -2.39
N ILE A 39 3.85 6.28 -2.34
CA ILE A 39 4.24 7.23 -3.39
C ILE A 39 4.58 6.49 -4.68
N ASP A 40 5.27 5.34 -4.59
CA ASP A 40 5.60 4.51 -5.75
C ASP A 40 4.31 3.98 -6.41
N LEU A 41 3.38 3.43 -5.63
CA LEU A 41 2.07 2.99 -6.13
C LEU A 41 1.25 4.14 -6.74
N LEU A 42 1.28 5.33 -6.13
CA LEU A 42 0.61 6.51 -6.65
C LEU A 42 1.17 6.92 -8.02
N LYS A 43 2.50 6.83 -8.19
CA LYS A 43 3.16 7.13 -9.45
C LYS A 43 2.75 6.13 -10.52
N ASP A 44 2.71 4.85 -10.19
CA ASP A 44 2.31 3.78 -11.12
C ASP A 44 0.84 3.89 -11.52
N ALA A 45 -0.06 4.15 -10.57
CA ALA A 45 -1.47 4.40 -10.84
C ALA A 45 -1.68 5.63 -11.75
N LYS A 46 -0.96 6.72 -11.50
CA LYS A 46 -1.00 7.93 -12.36
C LYS A 46 -0.47 7.66 -13.77
N ASN A 47 0.62 6.90 -13.90
CA ASN A 47 1.20 6.56 -15.19
C ASN A 47 0.25 5.67 -15.99
N THR A 48 -0.38 4.71 -15.32
CA THR A 48 -1.34 3.79 -15.94
C THR A 48 -2.60 4.54 -16.37
N LEU A 49 -3.17 5.39 -15.52
CA LEU A 49 -4.30 6.25 -15.87
C LEU A 49 -4.03 7.14 -17.10
N LYS A 50 -2.79 7.62 -17.27
CA LYS A 50 -2.39 8.39 -18.46
C LYS A 50 -2.42 7.53 -19.73
N ARG A 51 -2.04 6.25 -19.65
CA ARG A 51 -2.07 5.32 -20.80
C ARG A 51 -3.50 5.01 -21.24
N TYR A 52 -4.41 4.88 -20.28
CA TYR A 52 -5.84 4.65 -20.56
C TYR A 52 -6.60 5.90 -21.05
N LYS A 53 -5.95 7.07 -21.20
CA LYS A 53 -6.63 8.27 -21.75
C LYS A 53 -7.11 8.11 -23.19
N SER A 54 -6.52 7.20 -23.95
CA SER A 54 -6.90 6.90 -25.34
C SER A 54 -7.80 5.67 -25.47
N ASP A 55 -8.04 4.94 -24.38
CA ASP A 55 -8.85 3.73 -24.39
C ASP A 55 -10.32 4.04 -24.12
N LYS A 56 -11.23 3.27 -24.76
CA LYS A 56 -12.68 3.37 -24.54
C LYS A 56 -13.15 2.66 -23.27
N ASP A 57 -12.23 2.06 -22.51
CA ASP A 57 -12.54 1.33 -21.29
C ASP A 57 -12.63 2.30 -20.10
N GLU A 58 -13.83 2.84 -19.89
CA GLU A 58 -14.12 3.75 -18.78
C GLU A 58 -13.99 3.06 -17.41
N TRP A 59 -14.18 1.73 -17.31
CA TRP A 59 -14.08 1.01 -16.04
C TRP A 59 -12.65 1.03 -15.49
N HIS A 60 -11.65 0.72 -16.33
CA HIS A 60 -10.24 0.78 -15.92
C HIS A 60 -9.84 2.20 -15.50
N LYS A 61 -10.35 3.21 -16.21
CA LYS A 61 -10.07 4.61 -15.93
C LYS A 61 -10.65 5.06 -14.58
N GLU A 62 -11.91 4.72 -14.28
CA GLU A 62 -12.53 4.99 -12.98
C GLU A 62 -11.80 4.28 -11.84
N MET A 63 -11.43 3.01 -12.04
CA MET A 63 -10.65 2.23 -11.07
C MET A 63 -9.34 2.95 -10.72
N TYR A 64 -8.52 3.32 -11.72
CA TYR A 64 -7.25 4.01 -11.46
C TYR A 64 -7.44 5.43 -10.89
N GLN A 65 -8.51 6.15 -11.24
CA GLN A 65 -8.85 7.43 -10.60
C GLN A 65 -9.13 7.26 -9.10
N LYS A 66 -9.89 6.23 -8.71
CA LYS A 66 -10.15 5.91 -7.31
C LYS A 66 -8.85 5.55 -6.58
N MET A 67 -8.00 4.73 -7.19
CA MET A 67 -6.68 4.40 -6.63
C MET A 67 -5.82 5.65 -6.42
N VAL A 68 -5.74 6.56 -7.40
CA VAL A 68 -4.98 7.81 -7.28
C VAL A 68 -5.52 8.69 -6.14
N LYS A 69 -6.85 8.79 -5.99
CA LYS A 69 -7.49 9.54 -4.91
C LYS A 69 -7.11 8.95 -3.54
N ASN A 70 -7.27 7.64 -3.37
CA ASN A 70 -7.00 6.96 -2.12
C ASN A 70 -5.51 6.98 -1.75
N LEU A 71 -4.63 6.70 -2.70
CA LEU A 71 -3.17 6.73 -2.51
C LEU A 71 -2.64 8.14 -2.27
N SER A 72 -3.42 9.19 -2.51
CA SER A 72 -3.06 10.56 -2.14
C SER A 72 -3.29 10.86 -0.64
N CYS A 73 -4.06 10.03 0.06
CA CYS A 73 -4.19 10.09 1.52
C CYS A 73 -2.85 9.73 2.19
N LYS A 74 -2.47 10.44 3.25
CA LYS A 74 -1.23 10.19 4.01
C LYS A 74 -1.46 9.34 5.26
N ASP A 75 -2.69 8.89 5.48
CA ASP A 75 -3.11 8.14 6.66
C ASP A 75 -3.28 6.66 6.30
N PRO A 76 -2.45 5.75 6.84
CA PRO A 76 -2.48 4.32 6.51
C PRO A 76 -3.79 3.63 6.89
N GLU A 77 -4.57 4.17 7.83
CA GLU A 77 -5.85 3.58 8.26
C GLU A 77 -7.00 3.93 7.32
N LYS A 78 -6.82 4.92 6.45
CA LYS A 78 -7.87 5.43 5.55
C LYS A 78 -7.73 5.02 4.09
N ILE A 79 -6.63 4.33 3.73
CA ILE A 79 -6.43 3.89 2.34
C ILE A 79 -7.13 2.55 2.13
N ASP A 80 -8.05 2.51 1.18
CA ASP A 80 -8.69 1.28 0.72
C ASP A 80 -8.91 1.29 -0.80
N ASN A 81 -8.10 0.53 -1.54
CA ASN A 81 -8.29 0.32 -2.97
C ASN A 81 -9.07 -0.98 -3.28
N GLY A 82 -9.77 -1.55 -2.30
CA GLY A 82 -10.46 -2.82 -2.42
C GLY A 82 -9.48 -3.95 -2.75
N PRO A 83 -9.71 -4.73 -3.82
CA PRO A 83 -8.81 -5.81 -4.18
C PRO A 83 -7.54 -5.33 -4.90
N HIS A 84 -7.42 -4.02 -5.20
CA HIS A 84 -6.27 -3.49 -5.94
C HIS A 84 -5.13 -3.04 -5.02
N GLU A 85 -4.03 -2.64 -5.64
CA GLU A 85 -2.77 -2.30 -4.98
C GLU A 85 -2.94 -1.37 -3.78
N THR A 86 -2.75 -1.91 -2.59
CA THR A 86 -2.93 -1.20 -1.32
C THR A 86 -1.73 -1.44 -0.41
N PRO A 87 -1.00 -0.39 0.01
CA PRO A 87 0.07 -0.52 0.99
C PRO A 87 -0.51 -0.64 2.40
N TYR A 88 0.07 -1.49 3.24
CA TYR A 88 -0.37 -1.69 4.62
C TYR A 88 0.79 -1.66 5.62
N ILE A 89 0.46 -1.42 6.89
CA ILE A 89 1.33 -1.67 8.04
C ILE A 89 0.60 -2.66 8.95
N LEU A 90 1.26 -3.75 9.33
CA LEU A 90 0.76 -4.72 10.30
C LEU A 90 1.68 -4.75 11.51
N LYS A 91 1.09 -4.86 12.70
CA LYS A 91 1.81 -5.12 13.93
C LYS A 91 1.88 -6.64 14.14
N TRP A 92 3.05 -7.15 14.48
CA TRP A 92 3.27 -8.58 14.73
C TRP A 92 4.12 -8.78 15.98
N ASP A 93 3.69 -9.70 16.84
CA ASP A 93 4.44 -10.09 18.03
C ASP A 93 5.21 -11.38 17.71
N LEU A 94 6.53 -11.34 17.83
CA LEU A 94 7.40 -12.51 17.70
C LEU A 94 7.61 -13.12 19.09
N GLU A 95 7.39 -14.42 19.22
CA GLU A 95 7.73 -15.20 20.42
C GLU A 95 9.03 -15.96 20.15
N GLU A 96 10.00 -15.82 21.06
CA GLU A 96 11.22 -16.66 21.11
C GLU A 96 10.97 -18.03 21.77
#